data_AF-A0A101QD58-F1
#
_entry.id   AF-A0A101QD58-F1
#
_cell.length_a   1.000
_cell.length_b   1.000
_cell.length_c   1.000
_cell.angle_alpha   90.00
_cell.angle_beta   90.00
_cell.angle_gamma   90.00
#
_symmetry.space_group_name_H-M   'P 1'
#
loop_
_entity.id
_entity.type
_entity.pdbx_description
1 polymer ?
#
loop_
_entity_poly.entity_id
_entity_poly.type
_entity_poly.pdbx_seq_one_letter_code
_entity_poly.pdbx_strand_id
1 'polypeptide(L)'
;MDLVLTEDDVYLDSLPDEVEGAVGTPLIEVARMLDEPDNDQEFRRGVRLLLEAGADAAPSMPDELRDLFEELRYAMRGVTVR
;
A
#
# COMPACT_ATOMS: atom_id res chain seq x y z
N MET A 1 -11.60 -19.87 16.00
CA MET A 1 -10.51 -19.61 15.04
C MET A 1 -10.08 -18.20 15.33
N ASP A 2 -9.07 -18.09 16.19
CA ASP A 2 -8.48 -16.86 16.67
C ASP A 2 -7.41 -16.48 15.63
N LEU A 3 -7.49 -15.28 15.06
CA LEU A 3 -6.50 -14.82 14.08
C LEU A 3 -5.25 -14.43 14.86
N VAL A 4 -4.38 -15.40 15.09
CA VAL A 4 -3.07 -15.17 15.66
C VAL A 4 -2.26 -14.38 14.63
N LEU A 5 -2.00 -13.11 14.95
CA LEU A 5 -0.98 -12.27 14.32
C LEU A 5 0.39 -12.85 14.67
N THR A 6 0.81 -13.92 14.01
CA THR A 6 2.19 -14.42 14.11
C THR A 6 3.03 -13.80 13.01
N GLU A 7 3.93 -12.90 13.40
CA GLU A 7 5.27 -12.77 12.79
C GLU A 7 5.37 -12.36 11.31
N ASP A 8 4.65 -11.31 10.88
CA ASP A 8 4.83 -10.71 9.53
C ASP A 8 5.54 -9.34 9.55
N ASP A 9 6.27 -9.02 10.63
CA ASP A 9 7.01 -7.76 10.78
C ASP A 9 8.32 -7.69 9.94
N VAL A 10 8.61 -8.66 9.07
CA VAL A 10 9.94 -8.85 8.44
C VAL A 10 10.02 -8.52 6.94
N TYR A 11 9.00 -7.90 6.35
CA TYR A 11 9.01 -7.63 4.90
C TYR A 11 9.51 -6.25 4.46
N LEU A 12 9.51 -5.24 5.33
CA LEU A 12 9.94 -3.87 4.95
C LEU A 12 11.46 -3.66 5.04
N ASP A 13 12.12 -4.18 6.07
CA ASP A 13 13.59 -4.08 6.26
C ASP A 13 14.41 -4.81 5.17
N SER A 14 13.73 -5.59 4.33
CA SER A 14 14.32 -6.37 3.22
C SER A 14 14.14 -5.69 1.86
N LEU A 15 13.41 -4.57 1.79
CA LEU A 15 13.15 -3.89 0.54
C LEU A 15 14.42 -3.16 0.07
N PRO A 16 14.61 -3.03 -1.26
CA PRO A 16 15.60 -2.09 -1.76
C PRO A 16 15.28 -0.67 -1.24
N ASP A 17 16.30 0.08 -0.81
CA ASP A 17 16.16 1.44 -0.25
C ASP A 17 15.30 2.37 -1.12
N GLU A 18 15.39 2.23 -2.44
CA GLU A 18 14.57 2.99 -3.40
C GLU A 18 13.07 2.68 -3.26
N VAL A 19 12.73 1.42 -3.06
CA VAL A 19 11.35 0.96 -2.88
C VAL A 19 10.85 1.37 -1.51
N GLU A 20 11.63 1.11 -0.45
CA GLU A 20 11.29 1.49 0.93
C GLU A 20 11.06 3.00 1.04
N GLY A 21 11.96 3.81 0.49
CA GLY A 21 11.85 5.27 0.50
C GLY A 21 10.65 5.78 -0.30
N ALA A 22 10.29 5.11 -1.39
CA ALA A 22 9.15 5.50 -2.22
C ALA A 22 7.80 5.16 -1.57
N VAL A 23 7.65 3.96 -1.02
CA VAL A 23 6.32 3.46 -0.58
C VAL A 23 6.14 3.43 0.93
N GLY A 24 7.21 3.45 1.73
CA GLY A 24 7.14 3.26 3.19
C GLY A 24 6.29 4.33 3.88
N THR A 25 6.59 5.62 3.64
CA THR A 25 5.80 6.72 4.23
C THR A 25 4.34 6.72 3.73
N PRO A 26 4.06 6.64 2.42
CA PRO A 26 2.69 6.55 1.94
C PRO A 26 1.91 5.35 2.49
N LEU A 27 2.56 4.20 2.67
CA LEU A 27 1.95 2.99 3.21
C LEU A 27 1.55 3.18 4.68
N ILE A 28 2.44 3.78 5.50
CA ILE A 28 2.15 4.11 6.91
C ILE A 28 0.96 5.06 7.02
N GLU A 29 0.90 6.10 6.18
CA GLU A 29 -0.22 7.05 6.20
C GLU A 29 -1.55 6.37 5.80
N VAL A 30 -1.54 5.51 4.79
CA VAL A 30 -2.74 4.73 4.40
C VAL A 30 -3.17 3.77 5.51
N ALA A 31 -2.22 3.11 6.18
CA ALA A 31 -2.51 2.23 7.32
C ALA A 31 -3.14 3.02 8.47
N ARG A 32 -2.58 4.20 8.79
CA ARG A 32 -3.16 5.08 9.81
C ARG A 32 -4.60 5.51 9.47
N MET A 33 -4.89 5.81 8.21
CA MET A 33 -6.25 6.14 7.77
C MET A 33 -7.24 4.97 7.87
N LEU A 34 -6.76 3.72 7.89
CA LEU A 34 -7.60 2.54 8.16
C LEU A 34 -7.95 2.43 9.64
N ASP A 35 -7.00 2.75 10.51
CA ASP A 35 -7.17 2.70 11.98
C ASP A 35 -8.04 3.86 12.47
N GLU A 36 -7.89 5.05 11.88
CA GLU A 36 -8.62 6.28 12.17
C GLU A 36 -9.36 6.77 10.91
N PRO A 37 -10.48 6.13 10.52
CA PRO A 37 -11.17 6.49 9.28
C PRO A 37 -11.92 7.81 9.43
N ASP A 38 -11.27 8.89 9.00
CA ASP A 38 -11.85 10.23 8.96
C ASP A 38 -12.85 10.38 7.79
N ASN A 39 -12.45 9.98 6.57
CA ASN A 39 -13.23 10.16 5.34
C ASN A 39 -12.81 9.19 4.22
N ASP A 40 -13.77 8.45 3.67
CA ASP A 40 -13.59 7.54 2.52
C ASP A 40 -12.91 8.20 1.30
N GLN A 41 -13.21 9.48 1.03
CA GLN A 41 -12.62 10.20 -0.10
C GLN A 41 -11.12 10.46 0.13
N GLU A 42 -10.74 10.81 1.35
CA GLU A 42 -9.34 11.06 1.71
C GLU A 42 -8.56 9.75 1.74
N PHE A 43 -9.15 8.69 2.28
CA PHE A 43 -8.57 7.34 2.20
C PHE A 43 -8.30 6.92 0.74
N ARG A 44 -9.31 7.03 -0.14
CA ARG A 44 -9.13 6.70 -1.57
C ARG A 44 -8.08 7.56 -2.25
N ARG A 45 -7.94 8.83 -1.84
CA ARG A 45 -6.88 9.72 -2.32
C ARG A 45 -5.51 9.25 -1.83
N GLY A 46 -5.38 8.90 -0.55
CA GLY A 46 -4.17 8.34 0.03
C GLY A 46 -3.71 7.08 -0.70
N VAL A 47 -4.64 6.13 -0.91
CA VAL A 47 -4.36 4.90 -1.67
C VAL A 47 -3.92 5.20 -3.10
N ARG A 48 -4.52 6.20 -3.77
CA ARG A 48 -4.08 6.60 -5.12
C ARG A 48 -2.66 7.14 -5.12
N LEU A 49 -2.29 7.96 -4.14
CA LEU A 49 -0.94 8.51 -4.00
C LEU A 49 0.09 7.42 -3.71
N LEU A 50 -0.26 6.44 -2.86
CA LEU A 50 0.54 5.24 -2.65
C LEU A 50 0.80 4.50 -3.97
N LEU A 51 -0.25 4.23 -4.74
CA LEU A 51 -0.13 3.54 -6.03
C LEU A 51 0.70 4.31 -7.07
N GLU A 52 0.64 5.65 -7.05
CA GLU A 52 1.49 6.50 -7.89
C GLU A 52 2.96 6.38 -7.49
N ALA A 53 3.27 6.49 -6.19
CA ALA A 53 4.64 6.32 -5.69
C ALA A 53 5.20 4.92 -5.98
N GLY A 54 4.39 3.87 -5.80
CA GLY A 54 4.79 2.50 -6.11
C GLY A 54 5.00 2.24 -7.60
N ALA A 55 4.31 2.96 -8.49
CA ALA A 55 4.51 2.83 -9.93
C ALA A 55 5.90 3.34 -10.37
N ASP A 56 6.39 4.40 -9.74
CA ASP A 56 7.72 4.94 -10.01
C ASP A 56 8.83 3.98 -9.54
N ALA A 57 8.61 3.28 -8.43
CA ALA A 57 9.55 2.28 -7.88
C ALA A 57 9.35 0.84 -8.43
N ALA A 58 8.33 0.62 -9.27
CA ALA A 58 7.95 -0.71 -9.76
C ALA A 58 9.07 -1.54 -10.42
N PRO A 59 10.03 -0.95 -11.17
CA PRO A 59 11.14 -1.71 -11.75
C PRO A 59 12.07 -2.37 -10.73
N SER A 60 12.19 -1.76 -9.55
CA SER A 60 13.05 -2.23 -8.44
C SER A 60 12.26 -3.00 -7.39
N MET A 61 10.93 -3.06 -7.53
CA MET A 61 10.02 -3.69 -6.57
C MET A 61 10.07 -5.22 -6.67
N PRO A 62 10.12 -5.96 -5.54
CA PRO A 62 9.96 -7.40 -5.54
C PRO A 62 8.64 -7.81 -6.20
N ASP A 63 8.64 -8.94 -6.92
CA ASP A 63 7.49 -9.39 -7.73
C ASP A 63 6.21 -9.48 -6.89
N GLU A 64 6.28 -10.04 -5.68
CA GLU A 64 5.13 -10.19 -4.78
C GLU A 64 4.54 -8.84 -4.36
N LEU A 65 5.39 -7.86 -4.03
CA LEU A 65 4.92 -6.52 -3.68
C LEU A 65 4.33 -5.80 -4.92
N ARG A 66 4.93 -6.00 -6.10
CA ARG A 66 4.41 -5.45 -7.35
C ARG A 66 3.02 -6.02 -7.67
N ASP A 67 2.83 -7.31 -7.50
CA ASP A 67 1.55 -7.98 -7.73
C ASP A 67 0.47 -7.44 -6.78
N LEU A 68 0.79 -7.21 -5.50
CA LEU A 68 -0.12 -6.58 -4.54
C LEU A 68 -0.52 -5.15 -4.95
N PHE A 69 0.44 -4.35 -5.45
CA PHE A 69 0.14 -3.02 -5.99
C PHE A 69 -0.76 -3.07 -7.23
N GLU A 70 -0.58 -4.06 -8.09
CA GLU A 70 -1.47 -4.28 -9.24
C GLU A 70 -2.89 -4.65 -8.80
N GLU A 71 -3.04 -5.58 -7.85
CA GLU A 71 -4.34 -5.95 -7.28
C GLU A 71 -5.06 -4.76 -6.66
N LEU A 72 -4.34 -3.97 -5.84
CA LEU A 72 -4.88 -2.76 -5.23
C LEU A 72 -5.31 -1.74 -6.28
N ARG A 73 -4.51 -1.57 -7.35
CA ARG A 73 -4.87 -0.71 -8.48
C ARG A 73 -6.13 -1.19 -9.19
N TYR A 74 -6.32 -2.50 -9.37
CA TYR A 74 -7.54 -3.06 -9.93
C TYR A 74 -8.75 -2.82 -9.01
N ALA A 75 -8.60 -3.05 -7.71
CA ALA A 75 -9.65 -2.80 -6.73
C ALA A 75 -10.10 -1.34 -6.78
N MET A 76 -9.15 -0.40 -6.81
CA MET A 76 -9.43 1.04 -6.86
C MET A 76 -10.12 1.50 -8.16
N ARG A 77 -9.93 0.80 -9.28
CA ARG A 77 -10.65 1.07 -10.54
C ARG A 77 -12.11 0.63 -10.49
N GLY A 78 -12.42 -0.42 -9.73
CA GLY A 78 -13.80 -0.89 -9.52
C GLY A 78 -14.64 0.04 -8.63
N VAL A 79 -13.99 0.92 -7.88
CA VAL A 79 -14.64 1.91 -7.00
C VAL A 79 -14.96 3.17 -7.80
N THR A 80 -15.95 3.10 -8.69
CA THR A 80 -16.56 4.31 -9.25
C THR A 80 -17.23 5.09 -8.11
N VAL A 81 -16.68 6.26 -7.78
CA VAL A 81 -17.32 7.25 -6.90
C VAL A 81 -18.68 7.57 -7.50
N ARG A 82 -19.75 7.24 -6.76
CA ARG A 82 -21.13 7.48 -7.14
C ARG A 82 -21.79 8.34 -6.07
#